data_AF-A0A846DGL7-F1
#
_entry.id   AF-A0A846DGL7-F1
#
_cell.length_a   1.000
_cell.length_b   1.000
_cell.length_c   1.000
_cell.angle_alpha   90.00
_cell.angle_beta   90.00
_cell.angle_gamma   90.00
#
_symmetry.space_group_name_H-M   'P 1'
#
loop_
_entity.id
_entity.type
_entity.pdbx_description
1 polymer ?
#
loop_
_entity_poly.entity_id
_entity_poly.type
_entity_poly.pdbx_seq_one_letter_code
_entity_poly.pdbx_strand_id
1 'polypeptide(L)'
;MLRYLIAFFNLKVQDWAIEARLLRWLTFIWLFIGLGAMFSASYAIADAESGDGLYYFKRQLIWILLGMIGFNLVVRSPLRYLLEIAHWILLLILGLIFMTLIPGMGSTVNGASRWIAIGPLLIQPSELIKPFLVLQSAWIFGQ
;
A
#
# COMPACT_ATOMS: atom_id res chain seq x y z
N MET A 1 15.38 -15.65 15.51
CA MET A 1 14.91 -15.55 14.11
C MET A 1 13.65 -14.67 13.97
N LEU A 2 12.64 -14.79 14.84
CA LEU A 2 11.41 -13.96 14.81
C LEU A 2 11.63 -12.44 15.03
N ARG A 3 12.69 -12.06 15.75
CA ARG A 3 13.03 -10.65 16.05
C ARG A 3 13.36 -9.82 14.80
N TYR A 4 13.71 -10.48 13.70
CA TYR A 4 14.00 -9.83 12.42
C TYR A 4 12.78 -9.70 11.51
N LEU A 5 11.67 -10.39 11.77
CA LEU A 5 10.46 -10.29 10.96
C LEU A 5 9.68 -8.99 11.20
N ILE A 6 9.92 -8.32 12.33
CA ILE A 6 9.15 -7.16 12.74
C ILE A 6 10.11 -5.99 12.99
N ALA A 7 10.26 -5.07 12.02
CA ALA A 7 11.00 -3.81 12.26
C ALA A 7 10.40 -2.93 13.36
N PHE A 8 9.17 -3.23 13.81
CA PHE A 8 8.51 -2.51 14.92
C PHE A 8 9.30 -2.59 16.23
N PHE A 9 9.98 -3.70 16.48
CA PHE A 9 10.74 -3.95 17.72
C PHE A 9 12.26 -3.93 17.50
N ASN A 10 12.72 -3.42 16.36
CA ASN A 10 14.15 -3.27 16.14
C ASN A 10 14.63 -2.05 16.95
N LEU A 11 15.52 -2.28 17.92
CA LEU A 11 16.08 -1.23 18.79
C LEU A 11 16.81 -0.14 17.99
N LYS A 12 17.22 -0.42 16.73
CA LYS A 12 17.79 0.56 15.80
C LYS A 12 16.81 1.64 15.30
N VAL A 13 15.50 1.52 15.53
CA VAL A 13 14.57 2.63 15.25
C VAL A 13 14.78 3.79 16.24
N GLN A 14 15.42 3.52 17.38
CA GLN A 14 15.75 4.55 18.36
C GLN A 14 16.79 5.54 17.81
N ASP A 15 17.65 5.08 16.88
CA ASP A 15 18.67 5.87 16.18
C ASP A 15 18.12 6.71 15.03
N TRP A 16 16.83 6.57 14.69
CA TRP A 16 16.21 7.36 13.63
C TRP A 16 16.01 8.81 14.06
N ALA A 17 16.04 9.71 13.08
CA ALA A 17 15.64 11.09 13.24
C ALA A 17 14.25 11.18 13.90
N ILE A 18 14.03 12.20 14.73
CA ILE A 18 12.81 12.30 15.54
C ILE A 18 11.56 12.40 14.66
N GLU A 19 11.67 13.07 13.52
CA GLU A 19 10.66 13.23 12.49
C GLU A 19 10.21 11.86 11.97
N ALA A 20 11.15 10.96 11.66
CA ALA A 20 10.84 9.61 11.19
C ALA A 20 10.11 8.79 12.27
N ARG A 21 10.49 8.96 13.54
CA ARG A 21 9.78 8.31 14.66
C ARG A 21 8.36 8.85 14.81
N LEU A 22 8.18 10.18 14.72
CA LEU A 22 6.86 10.82 14.80
C LEU A 22 5.95 10.40 13.65
N LEU A 23 6.44 10.41 12.41
CA LEU A 23 5.68 9.98 11.22
C LEU A 23 5.21 8.54 11.35
N ARG A 24 6.06 7.65 11.86
CA ARG A 24 5.69 6.26 12.12
C ARG A 24 4.55 6.16 13.14
N TRP A 25 4.63 6.86 14.26
CA TRP A 25 3.56 6.87 15.27
C TRP A 25 2.26 7.46 14.73
N LEU A 26 2.35 8.57 14.01
CA LEU A 26 1.21 9.22 13.37
C LEU A 26 0.52 8.25 12.40
N THR A 27 1.29 7.52 11.59
CA THR A 27 0.77 6.51 10.66
C THR A 27 -0.05 5.43 11.40
N PHE A 28 0.42 4.94 12.55
CA PHE A 28 -0.33 3.95 13.32
C PHE A 28 -1.60 4.52 13.93
N ILE A 29 -1.53 5.72 14.50
CA ILE A 29 -2.71 6.39 15.06
C ILE A 29 -3.80 6.52 13.98
N TRP A 30 -3.45 7.03 12.81
CA TRP A 30 -4.40 7.17 11.70
C TRP A 30 -4.91 5.82 11.18
N LEU A 31 -4.08 4.79 11.17
CA LEU A 31 -4.49 3.44 10.77
C LEU A 31 -5.55 2.88 11.73
N PHE A 32 -5.37 3.01 13.04
CA PHE A 32 -6.35 2.54 14.03
C PHE A 32 -7.64 3.37 14.01
N ILE A 33 -7.53 4.69 13.88
CA ILE A 33 -8.70 5.58 13.74
C ILE A 33 -9.48 5.21 12.48
N GLY A 34 -8.80 5.05 11.35
CA GLY A 34 -9.41 4.67 10.08
C GLY A 34 -10.08 3.29 10.15
N LEU A 35 -9.45 2.31 10.80
CA LEU A 35 -10.02 0.98 10.99
C LEU A 35 -11.29 1.03 11.86
N GLY A 36 -11.29 1.82 12.94
CA GLY A 36 -12.47 2.00 13.80
C GLY A 36 -13.61 2.72 13.09
N ALA A 37 -13.29 3.79 12.34
CA ALA A 37 -14.28 4.52 11.55
C ALA A 37 -14.90 3.64 10.44
N MET A 38 -14.07 2.86 9.74
CA MET A 38 -14.54 1.90 8.73
C MET A 38 -15.45 0.85 9.36
N PHE A 39 -15.04 0.24 10.47
CA PHE A 39 -15.86 -0.75 11.17
C PHE A 39 -17.24 -0.18 11.54
N SER A 40 -17.28 1.01 12.14
CA SER A 40 -18.52 1.67 12.53
C SER A 40 -19.45 1.94 11.34
N ALA A 41 -18.91 2.33 10.18
CA ALA A 41 -19.70 2.65 9.01
C ALA A 41 -20.13 1.41 8.21
N SER A 42 -19.30 0.37 8.18
CA SER A 42 -19.52 -0.80 7.34
C SER A 42 -20.22 -1.97 8.03
N TYR A 43 -20.29 -1.98 9.37
CA TYR A 43 -20.83 -3.12 10.13
C TYR A 43 -22.28 -3.45 9.75
N ALA A 44 -23.16 -2.45 9.74
CA ALA A 44 -24.58 -2.64 9.40
C ALA A 44 -24.78 -3.13 7.96
N ILE A 45 -23.95 -2.67 7.03
CA ILE A 45 -23.99 -3.07 5.62
C ILE A 45 -23.46 -4.51 5.47
N ALA A 46 -22.35 -4.84 6.12
CA ALA A 46 -21.77 -6.19 6.07
C ALA A 46 -22.70 -7.25 6.66
N ASP A 47 -23.38 -6.91 7.75
CA ASP A 47 -24.36 -7.80 8.38
C ASP A 47 -25.57 -8.04 7.46
N ALA A 48 -26.06 -6.98 6.82
CA ALA A 48 -27.18 -7.07 5.88
C ALA A 48 -26.85 -7.82 4.57
N GLU A 49 -25.66 -7.62 4.00
CA GLU A 49 -25.27 -8.20 2.71
C GLU A 49 -24.67 -9.60 2.84
N SER A 50 -23.87 -9.84 3.88
CA SER A 50 -23.02 -11.04 4.00
C SER A 50 -23.37 -11.92 5.21
N GLY A 51 -24.26 -11.47 6.10
CA GLY A 51 -24.56 -12.14 7.37
C GLY A 51 -23.38 -12.19 8.35
N ASP A 52 -22.31 -11.45 8.06
CA ASP A 52 -21.10 -11.34 8.88
C ASP A 52 -20.69 -9.86 8.93
N GLY A 53 -21.12 -9.15 9.97
CA GLY A 53 -20.75 -7.76 10.23
C GLY A 53 -19.23 -7.49 10.27
N LEU A 54 -18.40 -8.53 10.47
CA LEU A 54 -16.94 -8.42 10.48
C LEU A 54 -16.29 -8.67 9.11
N TYR A 55 -17.06 -8.92 8.06
CA TYR A 55 -16.54 -9.26 6.73
C TYR A 55 -15.52 -8.23 6.21
N TYR A 56 -15.90 -6.95 6.14
CA TYR A 56 -15.00 -5.88 5.68
C TYR A 56 -13.83 -5.65 6.64
N PHE A 57 -14.05 -5.82 7.95
CA PHE A 57 -13.01 -5.69 8.97
C PHE A 57 -11.90 -6.73 8.80
N LYS A 58 -12.25 -8.02 8.65
CA LYS A 58 -11.29 -9.11 8.43
C LYS A 58 -10.49 -8.87 7.15
N ARG A 59 -11.14 -8.43 6.07
CA ARG A 59 -10.48 -8.11 4.80
C ARG A 59 -9.50 -6.95 4.94
N GLN A 60 -9.89 -5.90 5.66
CA GLN A 60 -9.02 -4.75 5.94
C GLN A 60 -7.80 -5.14 6.77
N LEU A 61 -7.93 -6.06 7.73
CA LEU A 61 -6.78 -6.58 8.48
C LEU A 61 -5.76 -7.29 7.58
N ILE A 62 -6.21 -8.07 6.59
CA ILE A 62 -5.31 -8.71 5.62
C ILE A 62 -4.54 -7.64 4.83
N TRP A 63 -5.22 -6.59 4.36
CA TRP A 63 -4.57 -5.48 3.66
C TRP A 63 -3.60 -4.70 4.53
N ILE A 64 -3.94 -4.47 5.80
CA ILE A 64 -3.03 -3.85 6.78
C ILE A 64 -1.78 -4.72 6.95
N LEU A 65 -1.92 -6.04 7.09
CA LEU A 65 -0.77 -6.96 7.21
C LEU A 65 0.12 -6.92 5.97
N LEU A 66 -0.45 -6.98 4.76
CA LEU A 66 0.30 -6.86 3.51
C LEU A 66 1.02 -5.51 3.41
N GLY A 67 0.33 -4.42 3.77
CA GLY A 67 0.90 -3.07 3.82
C GLY A 67 2.05 -2.95 4.82
N MET A 68 1.93 -3.57 6.00
CA MET A 68 3.00 -3.59 7.02
C MET A 68 4.23 -4.37 6.56
N ILE A 69 4.04 -5.48 5.82
CA ILE A 69 5.15 -6.22 5.21
C ILE A 69 5.85 -5.32 4.18
N GLY A 70 5.09 -4.69 3.27
CA GLY A 70 5.63 -3.76 2.27
C GLY A 70 6.40 -2.60 2.90
N PHE A 71 5.81 -1.94 3.91
CA PHE A 71 6.47 -0.87 4.68
C PHE A 71 7.81 -1.32 5.26
N ASN A 72 7.86 -2.51 5.88
CA ASN A 72 9.08 -3.05 6.49
C ASN A 72 10.17 -3.34 5.44
N LEU A 73 9.79 -3.87 4.27
CA LEU A 73 10.73 -4.11 3.17
C LEU A 73 11.31 -2.79 2.63
N VAL A 74 10.47 -1.78 2.41
CA VAL A 74 10.90 -0.48 1.87
C VAL A 74 11.83 0.24 2.84
N VAL A 75 11.47 0.31 4.13
CA VAL A 75 12.27 0.97 5.17
C VAL A 75 13.67 0.36 5.32
N ARG A 76 13.81 -0.95 5.08
CA ARG A 76 15.09 -1.66 5.17
C ARG A 76 15.92 -1.59 3.89
N SER A 77 15.31 -1.18 2.78
CA SER A 77 15.97 -1.13 1.49
C SER A 77 16.81 0.15 1.41
N PRO A 78 18.09 0.08 1.00
CA PRO A 78 18.92 1.26 0.81
C PRO A 78 18.25 2.22 -0.19
N LEU A 79 18.22 3.52 0.13
CA LEU A 79 17.59 4.52 -0.75
C LEU A 79 18.19 4.49 -2.16
N ARG A 80 19.51 4.34 -2.28
CA ARG A 80 20.18 4.23 -3.59
C ARG A 80 19.64 3.07 -4.43
N TYR A 81 19.42 1.91 -3.81
CA TYR A 81 18.83 0.76 -4.50
C TYR A 81 17.40 1.07 -4.94
N LEU A 82 16.59 1.68 -4.07
CA LEU A 82 15.22 2.09 -4.41
C LEU A 82 15.18 3.08 -5.58
N LEU A 83 16.11 4.03 -5.65
CA LEU A 83 16.20 5.00 -6.75
C LEU A 83 16.64 4.34 -8.07
N GLU A 84 17.61 3.43 -8.04
CA GLU A 84 18.08 2.70 -9.22
C GLU A 84 16.99 1.79 -9.83
N ILE A 85 16.18 1.12 -8.99
CA ILE A 85 15.08 0.27 -9.47
C ILE A 85 13.83 1.08 -9.85
N ALA A 86 13.67 2.30 -9.34
CA ALA A 86 12.43 3.08 -9.52
C ALA A 86 12.11 3.31 -10.99
N HIS A 87 13.13 3.52 -11.83
CA HIS A 87 12.95 3.72 -13.27
C HIS A 87 12.31 2.49 -13.95
N TRP A 88 12.85 1.30 -13.70
CA TRP A 88 12.35 0.06 -14.27
C TRP A 88 10.93 -0.25 -13.78
N ILE A 89 10.67 -0.04 -12.49
CA ILE A 89 9.33 -0.27 -11.92
C ILE A 89 8.32 0.73 -12.47
N LEU A 90 8.72 2.00 -12.66
CA LEU A 90 7.84 3.02 -13.24
C LEU A 90 7.45 2.65 -14.68
N LEU A 91 8.39 2.22 -15.51
CA LEU A 91 8.09 1.75 -16.88
C LEU A 91 7.14 0.54 -16.86
N LEU A 92 7.35 -0.41 -15.95
CA LEU A 92 6.46 -1.55 -15.79
C LEU A 92 5.04 -1.12 -15.39
N ILE A 93 4.89 -0.22 -14.40
CA ILE A 93 3.58 0.28 -13.97
C ILE A 93 2.91 1.09 -15.09
N LEU A 94 3.67 1.87 -15.84
CA LEU A 94 3.14 2.59 -16.99
C LEU A 94 2.58 1.62 -18.04
N GLY A 95 3.30 0.52 -18.31
CA GLY A 95 2.81 -0.58 -19.15
C GLY A 95 1.49 -1.18 -18.61
N LEU A 96 1.39 -1.41 -17.30
CA LEU A 96 0.15 -1.88 -16.66
C LEU A 96 -1.00 -0.88 -16.79
N ILE A 97 -0.74 0.42 -16.70
CA ILE A 97 -1.76 1.46 -16.93
C ILE A 97 -2.25 1.40 -18.38
N PHE A 98 -1.35 1.31 -19.36
CA PHE A 98 -1.75 1.15 -20.76
C PHE A 98 -2.55 -0.13 -20.99
N MET A 99 -2.21 -1.22 -20.31
CA MET A 99 -2.95 -2.48 -20.36
C MET A 99 -4.39 -2.32 -19.85
N THR A 100 -4.66 -1.44 -18.87
CA THR A 100 -6.05 -1.17 -18.44
C THR A 100 -6.90 -0.47 -19.49
N LEU A 101 -6.29 0.20 -20.46
CA LEU A 101 -6.99 0.86 -21.57
C LEU A 101 -7.41 -0.14 -22.67
N ILE A 102 -6.84 -1.36 -22.66
CA ILE A 102 -7.19 -2.40 -23.62
C ILE A 102 -8.55 -2.99 -23.23
N PRO A 103 -9.58 -2.88 -24.10
CA PRO A 103 -10.90 -3.45 -23.84
C PRO A 103 -10.80 -4.96 -23.55
N GLY A 104 -11.40 -5.41 -22.45
CA GLY A 104 -11.38 -6.81 -22.03
C GLY A 104 -10.29 -7.20 -21.01
N MET A 105 -9.29 -6.34 -20.76
CA MET A 105 -8.24 -6.60 -19.75
C MET A 105 -8.47 -5.83 -18.44
N GLY A 106 -9.08 -4.65 -18.51
CA GLY A 106 -9.47 -3.87 -17.33
C GLY A 106 -10.78 -4.37 -16.73
N SER A 107 -10.79 -4.62 -15.41
CA SER A 107 -12.02 -4.85 -14.65
C SER A 107 -12.72 -3.51 -14.41
N THR A 108 -14.01 -3.46 -14.73
CA THR A 108 -14.86 -2.29 -14.48
C THR A 108 -15.40 -2.34 -13.07
N VAL A 109 -14.90 -1.49 -12.18
CA VAL A 109 -15.46 -1.27 -10.85
C VAL A 109 -16.09 0.13 -10.84
N ASN A 110 -17.35 0.24 -10.44
CA ASN A 110 -18.10 1.51 -10.38
C ASN A 110 -18.05 2.34 -11.69
N GLY A 111 -18.09 1.67 -12.85
CA GLY A 111 -18.08 2.33 -14.16
C GLY A 111 -16.71 2.77 -14.68
N ALA A 112 -15.61 2.51 -13.96
CA ALA A 112 -14.25 2.84 -14.39
C ALA A 112 -13.41 1.58 -14.67
N SER A 113 -12.89 1.44 -15.89
CA SER A 113 -11.98 0.37 -16.33
C SER A 113 -10.52 0.67 -15.95
N ARG A 114 -10.25 0.88 -14.66
CA ARG A 114 -8.92 1.27 -14.14
C ARG A 114 -8.27 0.21 -13.24
N TRP A 115 -8.96 -0.92 -13.07
CA TRP A 115 -8.54 -1.98 -12.17
C TRP A 115 -8.04 -3.18 -12.96
N ILE A 116 -6.94 -3.77 -12.51
CA ILE A 116 -6.47 -5.07 -12.99
C ILE A 116 -6.88 -6.09 -11.94
N ALA A 117 -7.73 -7.04 -12.33
CA ALA A 117 -8.11 -8.16 -11.49
C ALA A 117 -7.07 -9.28 -11.62
N ILE A 118 -6.37 -9.58 -10.54
CA ILE A 118 -5.44 -10.72 -10.42
C ILE A 118 -6.05 -11.70 -9.42
N GLY A 119 -6.92 -12.59 -9.93
CA GLY A 119 -7.70 -13.50 -9.09
C GLY A 119 -8.63 -12.72 -8.13
N PRO A 120 -8.55 -12.91 -6.80
CA PRO A 120 -9.36 -12.18 -5.82
C PRO A 120 -8.84 -10.75 -5.54
N LEU A 121 -7.66 -10.39 -6.05
CA LEU A 121 -7.03 -9.09 -5.80
C LEU A 121 -7.35 -8.13 -6.93
N LEU A 122 -7.84 -6.95 -6.55
CA LEU A 122 -8.03 -5.83 -7.45
C LEU A 122 -6.92 -4.83 -7.20
N ILE A 123 -6.07 -4.62 -8.20
CA ILE A 123 -4.95 -3.67 -8.12
C ILE A 123 -5.28 -2.49 -9.04
N GLN A 124 -5.04 -1.28 -8.53
CA GLN A 124 -5.15 -0.06 -9.31
C GLN A 124 -3.74 0.46 -9.65
N PRO A 125 -3.23 0.24 -10.88
CA PRO A 125 -1.86 0.64 -11.25
C PRO A 125 -1.60 2.14 -11.07
N SER A 126 -2.64 2.98 -11.24
CA SER A 126 -2.54 4.44 -11.08
C SER A 126 -2.28 4.89 -9.64
N GLU A 127 -2.61 4.06 -8.64
CA GLU A 127 -2.22 4.34 -7.25
C GLU A 127 -0.77 3.95 -7.01
N LEU A 128 -0.34 2.81 -7.58
CA LEU A 128 1.00 2.30 -7.41
C LEU A 128 2.07 3.20 -8.06
N ILE A 129 1.75 3.90 -9.15
CA ILE A 129 2.74 4.76 -9.86
C ILE A 129 3.20 5.99 -9.05
N LYS A 130 2.35 6.51 -8.14
CA LYS A 130 2.60 7.77 -7.40
C LYS A 130 3.91 7.78 -6.61
N PRO A 131 4.21 6.81 -5.73
CA PRO A 131 5.47 6.78 -5.00
C PRO A 131 6.68 6.64 -5.94
N PHE A 132 6.58 5.89 -7.04
CA PHE A 132 7.68 5.75 -8.00
C PHE A 132 7.93 7.02 -8.80
N LEU A 133 6.90 7.81 -9.10
CA LEU A 133 7.07 9.14 -9.68
C LEU A 133 7.86 10.06 -8.74
N VAL A 134 7.59 10.00 -7.43
CA VAL A 134 8.36 10.77 -6.43
C VAL A 134 9.82 10.30 -6.41
N LEU A 135 10.07 8.98 -6.38
CA LEU A 135 11.43 8.43 -6.39
C LEU A 135 12.18 8.80 -7.68
N GLN A 136 11.53 8.67 -8.84
CA GLN A 136 12.11 9.03 -10.14
C GLN A 136 12.41 10.53 -10.21
N SER A 137 11.50 11.38 -9.73
CA SER A 137 11.71 12.83 -9.69
C SER A 137 12.90 13.18 -8.80
N ALA A 138 12.98 12.58 -7.61
CA ALA A 138 14.11 12.76 -6.71
C ALA A 138 15.44 12.32 -7.33
N TRP A 139 15.46 11.25 -8.13
CA TRP A 139 16.65 10.79 -8.82
C TRP A 139 17.07 11.72 -9.98
N ILE A 140 16.12 12.29 -10.73
CA ILE A 140 16.40 13.20 -11.85
C ILE A 140 16.88 14.56 -11.35
N PHE A 141 16.19 15.14 -10.37
CA PHE A 141 16.47 16.50 -9.85
C PHE A 141 17.49 16.54 -8.71
N GLY A 142 17.86 15.37 -8.16
CA GLY A 142 18.88 15.24 -7.12
C GLY A 142 20.31 15.09 -7.67
N GLN A 143 20.48 15.11 -8.99
CA GLN A 143 21.77 15.26 -9.68
C GLN A 143 22.13 16.74 -9.78
#